data_AF-A0A497C5I1-F1
#
_entry.id   AF-A0A497C5I1-F1
#
_cell.length_a   1.000
_cell.length_b   1.000
_cell.length_c   1.000
_cell.angle_alpha   90.00
_cell.angle_beta   90.00
_cell.angle_gamma   90.00
#
_symmetry.space_group_name_H-M   'P 1'
#
loop_
_entity.id
_entity.type
_entity.pdbx_description
1 polymer ?
#
loop_
_entity_poly.entity_id
_entity_poly.type
_entity_poly.pdbx_seq_one_letter_code
_entity_poly.pdbx_strand_id
1 'polypeptide(L)' 'MIQSEFVYLPEVGRIIAGVLQGRMDHLGSLFVDREYHRLGIGRSLVEHFEKEVCRNQGIVICVAYSLYAVPF' A
#
# COMPACT_ATOMS: atom_id res chain seq x y z
N MET A 1 6.05 10.78 15.18
CA MET A 1 5.15 11.11 14.07
C MET A 1 5.80 10.56 12.82
N ILE A 2 5.25 9.50 12.21
CA ILE A 2 5.84 8.86 11.04
C ILE A 2 5.53 9.75 9.83
N GLN A 3 6.53 10.45 9.29
CA GLN A 3 6.39 11.15 8.02
C GLN A 3 6.45 10.14 6.88
N SER A 4 5.46 10.17 6.01
CA SER A 4 5.46 9.35 4.81
C SER A 4 5.41 10.22 3.58
N GLU A 5 6.19 9.81 2.60
CA GLU A 5 6.28 10.46 1.30
C GLU A 5 5.07 10.08 0.43
N PHE A 6 4.54 8.87 0.63
CA PHE A 6 3.41 8.35 -0.13
C PHE A 6 2.28 7.89 0.80
N VAL A 7 1.07 8.30 0.44
CA VAL A 7 -0.18 7.84 1.05
C VAL A 7 -1.21 7.63 -0.06
N TYR A 8 -1.72 6.41 -0.20
CA TYR A 8 -2.77 6.06 -1.16
C TYR A 8 -3.99 5.52 -0.45
N LEU A 9 -5.16 6.01 -0.86
CA LEU A 9 -6.46 5.71 -0.25
C LEU A 9 -7.38 5.22 -1.38
N PRO A 10 -7.61 3.90 -1.52
CA PRO A 10 -8.52 3.40 -2.54
C PRO A 10 -9.95 3.65 -2.11
N GLU A 11 -10.76 4.18 -3.02
CA GLU A 11 -12.18 4.44 -2.80
C GLU A 11 -13.04 3.37 -3.50
N VAL A 12 -14.00 2.82 -2.76
CA VAL A 12 -15.06 1.98 -3.31
C VAL A 12 -16.38 2.70 -3.09
N GLY A 13 -16.92 3.29 -4.17
CA GLY A 13 -18.08 4.17 -4.09
C GLY A 13 -17.74 5.47 -3.36
N ARG A 14 -18.11 5.58 -2.09
CA ARG A 14 -17.80 6.73 -1.20
C ARG A 14 -17.07 6.31 0.08
N ILE A 15 -16.58 5.08 0.12
CA ILE A 15 -15.93 4.48 1.30
C ILE A 15 -14.45 4.31 0.98
N ILE A 16 -13.59 4.76 1.88
CA ILE A 16 -12.16 4.45 1.82
C ILE A 16 -11.99 3.00 2.27
N ALA A 17 -11.64 2.13 1.32
CA ALA A 17 -11.57 0.68 1.54
C ALA A 17 -10.20 0.22 2.05
N GLY A 18 -9.23 1.13 2.22
CA GLY A 18 -7.90 0.78 2.71
C GLY A 18 -6.95 1.97 2.77
N VAL A 19 -5.69 1.67 3.04
CA VAL A 19 -4.58 2.63 3.01
C VAL A 19 -3.29 1.89 2.67
N LEU A 20 -2.47 2.50 1.81
CA LEU A 20 -1.05 2.19 1.69
C LEU A 20 -0.25 3.43 2.04
N GLN A 21 0.72 3.28 2.93
CA GLN A 21 1.65 4.31 3.34
C GLN A 21 3.09 3.80 3.18
N GLY A 22 3.96 4.63 2.62
CA GLY A 22 5.34 4.25 2.34
C GLY A 22 6.28 5.41 2.03
N ARG A 23 7.52 5.04 1.71
CA ARG A 23 8.64 5.89 1.28
C ARG A 23 9.34 5.22 0.10
N MET A 24 10.25 5.92 -0.57
CA MET A 24 10.92 5.38 -1.77
C MET A 24 11.55 3.99 -1.61
N ASP A 25 12.04 3.66 -0.42
CA ASP A 25 12.76 2.43 -0.11
C ASP A 25 11.97 1.44 0.75
N HIS A 26 10.75 1.81 1.16
CA HIS A 26 10.05 1.08 2.22
C HIS A 26 8.53 1.16 2.12
N LEU A 27 7.88 -0.01 2.14
CA LEU A 27 6.44 -0.13 2.38
C LEU A 27 6.20 -0.18 3.88
N GLY A 28 5.58 0.88 4.43
CA GLY A 28 5.38 1.04 5.86
C GLY A 28 4.09 0.39 6.39
N SER A 29 2.94 0.73 5.81
CA SER A 29 1.65 0.18 6.23
C SER A 29 0.77 -0.10 5.03
N LEU A 30 0.15 -1.28 5.02
CA LEU A 30 -0.85 -1.68 4.03
C LEU A 30 -2.01 -2.32 4.79
N PHE A 31 -3.17 -1.67 4.71
CA PHE A 31 -4.41 -2.16 5.29
C PHE A 31 -5.52 -2.07 4.26
N VAL A 32 -6.32 -3.13 4.18
CA VAL A 32 -7.57 -3.14 3.42
C VAL A 32 -8.64 -3.55 4.41
N ASP A 33 -9.78 -2.87 4.36
CA ASP A 33 -10.92 -3.23 5.18
C ASP A 33 -11.38 -4.66 4.83
N ARG A 34 -11.76 -5.42 5.87
CA ARG A 34 -12.05 -6.86 5.77
C ARG A 34 -13.18 -7.14 4.78
N GLU A 35 -14.19 -6.27 4.70
CA GLU A 35 -15.32 -6.44 3.79
C GLU A 35 -14.92 -6.33 2.32
N TYR A 36 -13.74 -5.73 2.05
CA TYR A 36 -13.20 -5.50 0.72
C TYR A 36 -11.96 -6.36 0.41
N HIS A 37 -11.67 -7.36 1.25
CA HIS A 37 -10.62 -8.34 0.97
C HIS A 37 -10.95 -9.18 -0.27
N ARG A 38 -9.91 -9.72 -0.92
CA ARG A 38 -10.03 -10.59 -2.11
C ARG A 38 -10.66 -9.94 -3.35
N LEU A 39 -10.86 -8.62 -3.34
CA LEU A 39 -11.31 -7.83 -4.49
C LEU A 39 -10.15 -7.22 -5.30
N GLY A 40 -8.90 -7.56 -4.96
CA GLY A 40 -7.71 -7.04 -5.65
C GLY A 40 -7.25 -5.64 -5.21
N ILE A 41 -7.90 -5.02 -4.22
CA ILE A 41 -7.55 -3.67 -3.74
C ILE A 41 -6.12 -3.60 -3.21
N GLY A 42 -5.70 -4.56 -2.39
CA GLY A 42 -4.34 -4.61 -1.85
C GLY A 42 -3.29 -4.71 -2.96
N ARG A 43 -3.52 -5.58 -3.95
CA ARG A 43 -2.66 -5.68 -5.14
C ARG A 43 -2.59 -4.37 -5.90
N SER A 44 -3.73 -3.73 -6.15
CA SER A 44 -3.78 -2.46 -6.89
C SER A 44 -3.02 -1.35 -6.16
N LEU A 45 -3.09 -1.29 -4.82
CA LEU A 45 -2.30 -0.34 -4.03
C LEU A 45 -0.81 -0.58 -4.16
N VAL A 46 -0.36 -1.84 -4.04
CA VAL A 46 1.06 -2.20 -4.15
C VAL A 46 1.59 -1.91 -5.54
N GLU A 47 0.88 -2.31 -6.60
CA GLU A 47 1.28 -2.03 -7.98
C GLU A 47 1.36 -0.52 -8.27
N HIS A 48 0.45 0.27 -7.71
CA HIS A 48 0.49 1.73 -7.86
C HIS A 48 1.71 2.31 -7.14
N PHE A 49 1.98 1.87 -5.92
CA PHE A 49 3.16 2.30 -5.16
C PHE A 49 4.47 1.92 -5.85
N GLU A 50 4.60 0.70 -6.36
CA GLU A 50 5.78 0.25 -7.12
C GLU A 50 6.02 1.09 -8.37
N LYS A 51 4.95 1.43 -9.11
CA LYS A 51 5.04 2.34 -10.27
C LYS A 51 5.56 3.71 -9.87
N GLU A 52 5.09 4.26 -8.75
CA GLU A 52 5.54 5.55 -8.25
C GLU A 52 7.00 5.50 -7.78
N VAL A 53 7.41 4.46 -7.05
CA VAL A 53 8.81 4.26 -6.65
C VAL A 53 9.71 4.16 -7.89
N CYS A 54 9.32 3.35 -8.89
CA CYS A 54 10.06 3.20 -10.13
C CYS A 54 10.18 4.52 -10.92
N ARG A 55 9.08 5.29 -11.02
CA ARG A 55 9.09 6.63 -11.64
C ARG A 55 10.09 7.58 -10.97
N ASN A 56 10.29 7.42 -9.66
CA ASN A 56 11.22 8.22 -8.87
C ASN A 56 12.60 7.55 -8.71
N GLN A 57 12.96 6.61 -9.59
CA GLN A 57 14.27 5.94 -9.63
C GLN A 57 14.60 5.09 -8.38
N GLY A 58 13.59 4.69 -7.60
CA GLY A 58 13.77 3.70 -6.55
C GLY A 58 14.05 2.31 -7.14
N ILE A 59 14.92 1.55 -6.47
CA ILE A 59 15.44 0.27 -6.98
C ILE A 59 14.94 -0.92 -6.16
N VAL A 60 14.75 -0.74 -4.85
CA VAL A 60 14.35 -1.79 -3.91
C VAL A 60 13.33 -1.22 -2.94
N ILE A 61 12.24 -1.97 -2.71
CA ILE A 61 11.25 -1.66 -1.68
C ILE A 61 11.32 -2.75 -0.63
N CYS A 62 11.74 -2.39 0.58
CA CYS A 62 11.74 -3.28 1.72
C CYS A 62 10.33 -3.35 2.32
N VAL A 63 9.78 -4.56 2.45
CA VAL A 63 8.50 -4.80 3.13
C VAL A 63 8.78 -5.25 4.55
N ALA A 64 8.42 -4.44 5.54
CA ALA A 64 8.36 -4.91 6.92
C ALA A 64 7.05 -5.72 7.06
N TYR A 65 7.12 -7.02 6.80
CA TYR A 65 5.96 -7.88 6.98
C TYR A 65 5.61 -7.95 8.47
N SER A 66 4.42 -7.45 8.84
CA SER A 66 3.89 -7.67 10.19
C SER A 66 3.38 -9.11 10.30
N LEU A 67 3.41 -9.69 11.51
CA LEU A 67 2.89 -11.03 11.83
C LEU A 67 1.44 -11.30 11.34
N TYR A 68 0.68 -10.25 10.99
CA TYR A 68 -0.73 -10.31 10.59
C TYR A 68 -0.98 -10.07 9.11
N ALA A 69 0.07 -9.94 8.29
CA ALA A 69 -0.17 -9.82 6.87
C ALA A 69 -0.81 -11.11 6.34
N VAL A 70 -1.76 -10.93 5.43
CA VAL A 70 -2.57 -11.99 4.81
C VAL A 70 -2.15 -12.03 3.34
N PRO A 71 -1.87 -13.21 2.77
CA PRO A 71 -1.60 -13.32 1.33
C PRO A 71 -2.75 -12.73 0.51
N PHE A 72 -2.41 -11.95 -0.53
CA PHE A 72 -3.36 -11.32 -1.44
C PHE A 72 -3.17 -11.78 -2.89
#